data_AF-A0A2D8SZY6-F1
#
_entry.id   AF-A0A2D8SZY6-F1
#
_cell.length_a   1.000
_cell.length_b   1.000
_cell.length_c   1.000
_cell.angle_alpha   90.00
_cell.angle_beta   90.00
_cell.angle_gamma   90.00
#
_symmetry.space_group_name_H-M   'P 1'
#
loop_
_entity.id
_entity.type
_entity.pdbx_description
1 polymer ?
#
loop_
_entity_poly.entity_id
_entity_poly.type
_entity_poly.pdbx_seq_one_letter_code
_entity_poly.pdbx_strand_id
1 'polypeptide(L)'
;AFAKMWNGTHDLGYALYAYSEEGIELLWDLEPGVGESNAGLYGDLISTQERVYFIAHDDGFGQELHAWSIGEWLGYWVQLVS
;
A
#
# COMPACT_ATOMS: atom_id res chain seq x y z
N ALA A 1 -3.94 3.48 11.41
CA ALA A 1 -3.76 2.03 11.16
C ALA A 1 -3.75 1.80 9.64
N PHE A 2 -3.28 0.64 9.17
CA PHE A 2 -3.21 0.35 7.73
C PHE A 2 -4.31 -0.62 7.35
N ALA A 3 -4.93 -0.36 6.20
CA ALA A 3 -5.99 -1.21 5.68
C ALA A 3 -5.75 -1.50 4.20
N LYS A 4 -6.21 -2.68 3.84
CA LYS A 4 -6.59 -3.00 2.46
C LYS A 4 -7.98 -2.42 2.24
N MET A 5 -8.15 -1.59 1.21
CA MET A 5 -9.47 -1.05 0.85
C MET A 5 -9.70 -1.14 -0.66
N TRP A 6 -10.95 -1.41 -1.02
CA TRP A 6 -11.43 -1.24 -2.40
C TRP A 6 -11.61 0.26 -2.64
N ASN A 7 -11.01 0.80 -3.70
CA ASN A 7 -10.94 2.25 -3.87
C ASN A 7 -12.20 2.87 -4.50
N GLY A 8 -13.25 2.08 -4.77
CA GLY A 8 -14.57 2.60 -5.11
C GLY A 8 -14.94 2.65 -6.60
N THR A 9 -14.16 2.09 -7.52
CA THR A 9 -14.63 1.89 -8.91
C THR A 9 -14.52 0.43 -9.35
N HIS A 10 -15.40 0.03 -10.28
CA HIS A 10 -15.47 -1.35 -10.80
C HIS A 10 -14.21 -1.80 -11.56
N ASP A 11 -13.23 -0.90 -11.76
CA ASP A 11 -11.99 -1.17 -12.49
C ASP A 11 -10.75 -1.17 -11.60
N LEU A 12 -10.91 -0.99 -10.29
CA LEU A 12 -9.79 -0.67 -9.41
C LEU A 12 -9.63 -1.72 -8.29
N GLY A 13 -8.47 -2.37 -8.30
CA GLY A 13 -8.10 -3.38 -7.33
C GLY A 13 -7.79 -2.84 -5.94
N TYR A 14 -7.31 -3.74 -5.08
CA TYR A 14 -6.93 -3.38 -3.73
C TYR A 14 -5.57 -2.71 -3.68
N ALA A 15 -5.54 -1.51 -3.09
CA ALA A 15 -4.34 -0.73 -2.87
C ALA A 15 -4.03 -0.61 -1.36
N LEU A 16 -2.88 -0.02 -1.02
CA LEU A 16 -2.49 0.23 0.37
C LEU A 16 -3.08 1.55 0.86
N TYR A 17 -3.84 1.50 1.96
CA TYR A 17 -4.44 2.67 2.59
C TYR A 17 -3.97 2.86 4.03
N ALA A 18 -3.85 4.12 4.45
CA ALA A 18 -3.90 4.51 5.84
C ALA A 18 -5.34 4.90 6.22
N TYR A 19 -5.76 4.55 7.42
CA TYR A 19 -7.01 5.05 8.00
C TYR A 19 -6.80 5.52 9.45
N SER A 20 -7.44 6.63 9.77
CA SER A 20 -7.49 7.25 11.10
C SER A 20 -8.89 7.81 11.37
N GLU A 21 -9.08 8.46 12.51
CA GLU A 21 -10.30 9.22 12.78
C GLU A 21 -10.46 10.43 11.84
N GLU A 22 -9.37 10.94 11.26
CA GLU A 22 -9.41 12.05 10.31
C GLU A 22 -9.82 11.63 8.89
N GLY A 23 -9.76 10.33 8.58
CA GLY A 23 -10.22 9.79 7.31
C GLY A 23 -9.38 8.63 6.79
N ILE A 24 -9.45 8.46 5.47
CA ILE A 24 -8.79 7.40 4.71
C ILE A 24 -7.88 8.06 3.66
N GLU A 25 -6.63 7.62 3.59
CA GLU A 25 -5.63 8.12 2.66
C GLU A 25 -5.07 6.96 1.82
N LEU A 26 -5.03 7.13 0.49
CA LEU A 26 -4.33 6.21 -0.40
C LEU A 26 -2.83 6.44 -0.26
N LEU A 27 -2.10 5.43 0.23
CA LEU A 27 -0.65 5.49 0.36
C LEU A 27 0.03 5.04 -0.93
N TRP A 28 -0.44 3.92 -1.50
CA TRP A 28 0.20 3.36 -2.67
C TRP A 28 -0.72 2.49 -3.51
N ASP A 29 -0.69 2.74 -4.81
CA ASP A 29 -1.35 1.94 -5.85
C ASP A 29 -0.30 1.55 -6.89
N LEU A 30 0.04 0.25 -6.93
CA LEU A 30 1.08 -0.29 -7.82
C LEU A 30 0.56 -0.46 -9.25
N GLU A 31 -0.75 -0.70 -9.42
CA GLU A 31 -1.39 -0.86 -10.72
C GLU A 31 -2.53 0.14 -10.90
N PRO A 32 -2.22 1.44 -11.09
CA PRO A 32 -3.26 2.43 -11.30
C PRO A 32 -3.96 2.21 -12.65
N GLY A 33 -5.28 2.25 -12.66
CA GLY A 33 -6.08 2.14 -13.90
C GLY A 33 -7.04 0.96 -13.86
N VAL A 34 -6.93 0.06 -14.84
CA VAL A 34 -7.81 -1.13 -14.99
C VAL A 34 -7.19 -2.39 -14.36
N GLY A 35 -5.98 -2.27 -13.79
CA GLY A 35 -5.24 -3.35 -13.14
C GLY A 35 -5.63 -3.52 -11.68
N GLU A 36 -5.23 -4.66 -11.10
CA GLU A 36 -5.48 -4.95 -9.68
C GLU A 36 -4.21 -5.41 -8.98
N SER A 37 -3.57 -4.50 -8.25
CA SER A 37 -2.38 -4.85 -7.47
C SER A 37 -2.66 -5.76 -6.27
N ASN A 38 -3.91 -5.96 -5.86
CA ASN A 38 -4.28 -6.96 -4.84
C ASN A 38 -3.45 -6.89 -3.54
N ALA A 39 -3.08 -5.68 -3.11
CA ALA A 39 -2.19 -5.47 -1.98
C ALA A 39 -2.73 -6.15 -0.69
N GLY A 40 -1.93 -7.04 -0.12
CA GLY A 40 -2.29 -7.82 1.06
C GLY A 40 -3.43 -8.82 0.85
N LEU A 41 -3.79 -9.17 -0.39
CA LEU A 41 -4.69 -10.31 -0.66
C LEU A 41 -3.96 -11.64 -0.42
N TYR A 42 -2.72 -11.73 -0.87
CA TYR A 42 -1.92 -12.94 -0.78
C TYR A 42 -1.08 -12.93 0.52
N GLY A 43 -1.74 -13.08 1.67
CA GLY A 43 -1.10 -13.07 2.98
C GLY A 43 -1.52 -11.89 3.86
N ASP A 44 -0.70 -11.59 4.87
CA ASP A 44 -1.00 -10.55 5.85
C ASP A 44 -0.34 -9.19 5.50
N LEU A 45 -0.91 -8.11 6.03
CA LEU A 45 -0.20 -6.84 6.18
C LEU A 45 0.57 -6.84 7.51
N ILE A 46 1.89 -6.81 7.44
CA ILE A 46 2.75 -6.77 8.62
C ILE A 46 3.28 -5.35 8.80
N SER A 47 2.80 -4.66 9.83
CA SER A 47 3.29 -3.32 10.19
C SER A 47 4.38 -3.41 11.25
N THR A 48 5.45 -2.64 11.03
CA THR A 48 6.48 -2.32 12.03
C THR A 48 6.41 -0.81 12.33
N GLN A 49 7.34 -0.28 13.12
CA GLN A 49 7.45 1.17 13.33
C GLN A 49 7.94 1.91 12.07
N GLU A 50 8.66 1.21 11.17
CA GLU A 50 9.35 1.84 10.04
C GLU A 50 8.70 1.50 8.70
N ARG A 51 8.03 0.35 8.61
CA ARG A 51 7.58 -0.23 7.34
C ARG A 51 6.30 -1.04 7.46
N VAL A 52 5.57 -1.10 6.35
CA VAL A 52 4.47 -2.04 6.12
C VAL A 52 4.89 -3.01 5.03
N TYR A 53 4.83 -4.31 5.34
CA TYR A 53 5.12 -5.38 4.39
C TYR A 53 3.84 -6.07 3.94
N PHE A 54 3.74 -6.36 2.65
CA PHE A 54 2.57 -6.99 2.04
C PHE A 54 2.94 -7.59 0.68
N ILE A 55 2.17 -8.58 0.23
CA ILE A 55 2.28 -9.10 -1.13
C ILE A 55 1.31 -8.33 -2.03
N ALA A 56 1.76 -7.90 -3.20
CA ALA A 56 0.95 -7.30 -4.24
C ALA A 56 1.31 -7.91 -5.60
N HIS A 57 0.40 -7.77 -6.57
CA HIS A 57 0.55 -8.21 -7.95
C HIS A 57 0.99 -7.03 -8.83
N ASP A 58 1.93 -7.29 -9.72
CA ASP A 58 2.34 -6.45 -10.85
C ASP A 58 2.25 -7.28 -12.13
N ASP A 59 1.59 -6.78 -13.18
CA ASP A 59 1.35 -7.47 -14.44
C ASP A 59 2.64 -7.84 -15.19
N GLY A 60 3.76 -7.17 -14.89
CA GLY A 60 5.07 -7.49 -15.45
C GLY A 60 5.75 -8.69 -14.79
N PHE A 61 5.49 -8.93 -13.50
CA PHE A 61 6.34 -9.80 -12.67
C PHE A 61 5.57 -10.80 -11.78
N GLY A 62 4.26 -10.62 -11.63
CA GLY A 62 3.36 -11.46 -10.84
C GLY A 62 3.25 -10.98 -9.41
N GLN A 63 3.21 -11.91 -8.45
CA GLN A 63 3.08 -11.59 -7.03
C GLN A 63 4.45 -11.35 -6.40
N GLU A 64 4.68 -10.16 -5.86
CA GLU A 64 5.91 -9.79 -5.15
C GLU A 64 5.66 -9.36 -3.71
N LEU A 65 6.70 -9.50 -2.89
CA LEU A 65 6.76 -8.89 -1.56
C LEU A 65 7.20 -7.42 -1.68
N HIS A 66 6.37 -6.52 -1.17
CA HIS A 66 6.66 -5.09 -1.10
C HIS A 66 6.87 -4.62 0.33
N ALA A 67 7.59 -3.51 0.46
CA ALA A 67 7.79 -2.81 1.72
C ALA A 67 7.55 -1.31 1.53
N TRP A 68 6.47 -0.80 2.10
CA TRP A 68 6.18 0.63 2.14
C TRP A 68 6.87 1.26 3.36
N SER A 69 7.60 2.35 3.17
CA SER A 69 8.27 3.05 4.28
C SER A 69 7.32 4.06 4.93
N ILE A 70 7.27 4.05 6.25
CA ILE A 70 6.52 5.02 7.06
C ILE A 70 7.43 6.22 7.30
N GLY A 71 7.01 7.42 6.90
CA GLY A 71 7.80 8.63 7.11
C GLY A 71 7.64 9.66 6.01
N GLU A 72 8.36 10.76 6.15
CA GLU A 72 8.42 11.82 5.13
C GLU A 72 9.57 11.56 4.16
N TRP A 73 9.28 11.58 2.86
CA TRP A 73 10.31 11.52 1.84
C TRP A 73 10.96 12.89 1.66
N LEU A 74 12.25 12.99 1.99
CA LEU A 74 13.01 14.23 1.89
C LEU A 74 13.75 14.41 0.55
N GLY A 75 13.46 13.58 -0.45
CA GLY A 75 14.15 13.59 -1.75
C GLY A 75 15.38 12.69 -1.83
N TYR A 76 15.91 12.22 -0.70
CA TYR A 76 17.11 11.37 -0.64
C TYR A 76 17.01 10.21 0.39
N TRP A 77 16.12 10.31 1.37
CA TRP A 77 15.93 9.37 2.48
C TRP A 77 14.55 9.62 3.08
N VAL A 78 14.00 8.57 3.67
CA VAL A 78 12.77 8.66 4.46
C VAL A 78 13.17 9.03 5.89
N GLN A 79 12.61 10.11 6.40
CA GLN A 79 12.70 10.46 7.81
C GLN A 79 11.45 9.94 8.53
N LEU A 80 11.65 9.12 9.57
CA LEU A 80 10.55 8.69 10.44
C LEU A 80 9.98 9.91 11.16
N VAL A 81 8.67 10.11 11.08
CA VAL A 81 7.98 11.16 11.83
C VAL A 81 7.68 10.61 13.22
N SER A 82 8.22 11.26 14.26
CA SER A 82 8.06 10.87 15.67
C SER A 82 6.79 11.42 16.29
#